data_AF-A0A9D8S3Q2-F1
#
_entry.id   AF-A0A9D8S3Q2-F1
#
_cell.length_a   1.000
_cell.length_b   1.000
_cell.length_c   1.000
_cell.angle_alpha   90.00
_cell.angle_beta   90.00
_cell.angle_gamma   90.00
#
_symmetry.space_group_name_H-M   'P 1'
#
loop_
_entity.id
_entity.type
_entity.pdbx_description
1 polymer ?
#
loop_
_entity_poly.entity_id
_entity_poly.type
_entity_poly.pdbx_seq_one_letter_code
_entity_poly.pdbx_strand_id
1 'polypeptide(L)' 'MLNILALESYLNRCVVVGECIGNVEGSYRERLTARNIYSLGVLWCEHTDDFGTVRRPHEFDAKYVASIGTHDMPPLKAW' A
#
# COMPACT_ATOMS: atom_id res chain seq x y z
N MET A 1 -6.35 14.26 10.97
CA MET A 1 -6.78 13.79 9.64
C MET A 1 -7.15 12.32 9.61
N LEU A 2 -6.23 11.36 9.84
CA LEU A 2 -6.54 9.92 9.72
C LEU A 2 -7.72 9.42 10.60
N ASN A 3 -7.91 9.98 11.80
CA ASN A 3 -9.05 9.59 12.65
C ASN A 3 -10.40 9.99 12.06
N ILE A 4 -10.49 11.16 11.41
CA ILE A 4 -11.72 11.61 10.74
C ILE A 4 -11.96 10.74 9.51
N LEU A 5 -10.91 10.47 8.71
CA LEU A 5 -11.01 9.55 7.57
C LEU A 5 -11.53 8.16 7.98
N ALA A 6 -11.02 7.62 9.09
CA ALA A 6 -11.47 6.34 9.62
C ALA A 6 -12.94 6.38 10.11
N LEU A 7 -13.36 7.48 10.73
CA LEU A 7 -14.75 7.69 11.14
C LEU A 7 -15.68 7.74 9.92
N GLU A 8 -15.34 8.55 8.91
CA GLU A 8 -16.15 8.67 7.68
C GLU A 8 -16.19 7.35 6.90
N SER A 9 -15.06 6.62 6.84
CA SER A 9 -14.99 5.26 6.29
C SER A 9 -15.98 4.33 6.98
N TYR A 10 -16.00 4.33 8.31
CA TYR A 10 -16.90 3.50 9.11
C TYR A 10 -18.36 3.87 8.87
N LEU A 11 -18.71 5.16 8.97
CA LEU A 11 -20.09 5.65 8.81
C LEU A 11 -20.66 5.33 7.41
N ASN A 12 -19.80 5.34 6.39
CA ASN A 12 -20.20 5.11 5.00
C ASN A 12 -19.95 3.67 4.52
N ARG A 13 -19.47 2.76 5.38
CA ARG A 13 -19.10 1.38 5.01
C ARG A 13 -18.15 1.32 3.82
N CYS A 14 -17.21 2.26 3.77
CA CYS A 14 -16.32 2.49 2.63
C CYS A 14 -14.90 2.06 2.98
N VAL A 15 -14.31 1.17 2.18
CA VAL A 15 -12.91 0.76 2.35
C VAL A 15 -12.00 1.92 1.93
N VAL A 16 -10.97 2.18 2.73
CA VAL A 16 -9.95 3.18 2.41
C VAL A 16 -8.64 2.47 2.10
N VAL A 17 -8.05 2.85 0.97
CA VAL A 17 -6.75 2.40 0.51
C VAL A 17 -5.85 3.62 0.39
N GLY A 18 -4.77 3.65 1.18
CA GLY A 18 -3.76 4.70 1.14
C GLY A 18 -2.63 4.32 0.19
N GLU A 19 -2.40 5.12 -0.84
CA GLU A 19 -1.24 4.98 -1.71
C GLU A 19 0.06 5.14 -0.89
N CYS A 20 0.90 4.11 -0.90
CA CYS A 20 2.15 4.05 -0.14
C CYS A 20 3.32 3.69 -1.07
N ILE A 21 3.41 4.39 -2.21
CA ILE A 21 4.45 4.17 -3.23
C ILE A 21 5.64 5.11 -2.95
N GLY A 22 6.85 4.58 -3.08
CA GLY A 22 8.09 5.36 -2.90
C GLY A 22 8.62 5.40 -1.47
N ASN A 23 9.32 6.48 -1.12
CA ASN A 23 10.05 6.61 0.14
C ASN A 23 9.12 7.01 1.30
N VAL A 24 8.35 6.04 1.76
CA VAL A 24 7.43 6.17 2.90
C VAL A 24 8.15 5.72 4.17
N GLU A 25 8.02 6.50 5.25
CA GLU A 25 8.55 6.12 6.57
C GLU A 25 8.05 4.73 6.99
N GLY A 26 8.93 3.87 7.51
CA GLY A 26 8.57 2.49 7.88
C GLY A 26 7.36 2.38 8.80
N SER A 27 7.22 3.31 9.76
CA SER A 27 6.11 3.35 10.72
C SER A 27 4.76 3.77 10.12
N TYR A 28 4.75 4.30 8.89
CA TYR A 28 3.54 4.86 8.29
C TYR A 28 2.49 3.78 7.99
N ARG A 29 2.92 2.62 7.49
CA ARG A 29 2.03 1.48 7.18
C ARG A 29 1.36 0.95 8.46
N GLU A 30 2.08 0.93 9.58
CA GLU A 30 1.56 0.57 10.89
C GLU A 30 0.46 1.55 11.36
N ARG A 31 0.69 2.86 11.15
CA ARG A 31 -0.29 3.92 11.48
C ARG A 31 -1.58 3.83 10.67
N LEU A 32 -1.50 3.40 9.41
CA LEU A 32 -2.67 3.13 8.55
C LEU A 32 -3.41 1.87 9.02
N THR A 33 -2.68 0.79 9.25
CA THR A 33 -3.23 -0.51 9.71
C THR A 33 -3.99 -0.36 11.02
N ALA A 34 -3.44 0.40 11.97
CA ALA A 34 -4.08 0.73 13.26
C ALA A 34 -5.43 1.46 13.13
N ARG A 35 -5.73 2.01 11.96
CA ARG A 35 -6.98 2.74 11.66
C ARG A 35 -7.84 2.05 10.60
N ASN A 36 -7.56 0.78 10.32
CA ASN A 36 -8.26 -0.01 9.30
C ASN A 36 -8.16 0.57 7.88
N ILE A 37 -7.05 1.25 7.59
CA ILE A 37 -6.72 1.73 6.25
C ILE A 37 -5.72 0.74 5.64
N TYR A 38 -6.01 0.28 4.42
CA TYR A 38 -5.13 -0.62 3.68
C TYR A 38 -4.00 0.19 3.05
N SER A 39 -2.78 -0.34 3.03
CA SER A 39 -1.70 0.23 2.22
C SER A 39 -1.77 -0.30 0.79
N LEU A 40 -1.52 0.54 -0.20
CA LEU A 40 -1.30 0.12 -1.58
C LEU A 40 0.17 0.26 -1.94
N GLY A 41 0.70 -0.76 -2.61
CA GLY A 41 1.97 -0.67 -3.28
C GLY A 41 2.01 -1.47 -4.56
N VAL A 42 3.12 -1.28 -5.27
CA VAL A 42 3.30 -1.72 -6.65
C VAL A 42 4.46 -2.69 -6.69
N LEU A 43 4.27 -3.83 -7.34
CA LEU A 43 5.25 -4.93 -7.43
C LEU A 43 6.69 -4.44 -7.70
N TRP A 44 6.86 -3.50 -8.62
CA TRP A 44 8.15 -2.96 -9.04
C TRP A 44 8.89 -2.14 -7.98
N CYS A 45 8.21 -1.77 -6.89
CA CYS A 45 8.77 -1.03 -5.76
C CYS A 45 8.89 -1.90 -4.50
N GLU A 46 8.41 -3.14 -4.53
CA GLU A 46 8.34 -4.02 -3.35
C GLU A 46 9.62 -4.80 -3.17
N HIS A 47 10.69 -4.10 -2.81
CA HIS A 47 12.00 -4.69 -2.49
C HIS A 47 12.25 -4.67 -0.97
N THR A 48 12.93 -5.69 -0.46
CA THR A 48 13.24 -5.84 0.97
C THR A 48 14.61 -5.27 1.34
N ASP A 49 15.43 -4.95 0.35
CA ASP A 49 16.78 -4.42 0.51
C ASP A 49 17.21 -3.56 -0.69
N ASP A 50 18.34 -2.88 -0.54
CA ASP A 50 18.95 -2.04 -1.59
C ASP A 50 19.53 -2.85 -2.76
N PHE A 51 19.57 -4.19 -2.64
CA PHE A 51 20.04 -5.10 -3.69
C PHE A 51 18.91 -5.56 -4.62
N GLY A 52 17.67 -5.15 -4.34
CA GLY A 52 16.51 -5.43 -5.20
C GLY A 52 15.86 -6.79 -4.92
N THR A 53 16.05 -7.37 -3.74
CA THR A 53 15.33 -8.60 -3.36
C THR A 53 13.84 -8.34 -3.34
N VAL A 54 13.08 -8.97 -4.24
CA VAL A 54 11.63 -8.80 -4.33
C VAL A 54 10.95 -9.44 -3.12
N ARG A 55 10.04 -8.70 -2.49
CA ARG A 55 9.21 -9.18 -1.37
C ARG A 55 8.37 -10.37 -1.82
N ARG A 56 8.38 -11.44 -1.04
CA ARG A 56 7.64 -12.68 -1.32
C ARG A 56 6.17 -12.52 -0.92
N PRO A 57 5.24 -13.27 -1.57
CA PRO A 57 3.80 -13.14 -1.28
C PRO A 57 3.40 -13.27 0.20
N HIS A 58 4.07 -14.14 0.97
CA HIS A 58 3.77 -14.32 2.40
C HIS A 58 4.37 -13.23 3.31
N GLU A 59 5.15 -12.30 2.76
CA GLU A 59 5.78 -11.19 3.50
C GLU A 59 4.98 -9.89 3.38
N PHE A 60 3.84 -9.91 2.68
CA PHE A 60 2.90 -8.80 2.62
C PHE A 60 1.96 -8.81 3.82
N ASP A 61 1.64 -7.61 4.32
CA ASP A 61 0.67 -7.46 5.40
C ASP A 61 -0.73 -7.87 4.97
N ALA A 62 -1.53 -8.38 5.91
CA ALA A 62 -2.92 -8.76 5.63
C ALA A 62 -3.79 -7.57 5.15
N LYS A 63 -3.47 -6.33 5.56
CA LYS A 63 -4.15 -5.10 5.14
C LYS A 63 -3.38 -4.37 4.06
N TYR A 64 -3.12 -5.07 2.97
CA TYR A 64 -2.33 -4.57 1.86
C TYR A 64 -3.03 -4.84 0.52
N VAL A 65 -3.00 -3.87 -0.38
CA VAL A 65 -3.48 -3.95 -1.76
C VAL A 65 -2.27 -3.99 -2.68
N ALA A 66 -2.00 -5.16 -3.25
CA ALA A 66 -0.94 -5.32 -4.23
C ALA A 66 -1.43 -4.99 -5.63
N SER A 67 -0.66 -4.18 -6.36
CA SER A 67 -0.86 -3.94 -7.79
C SER A 67 0.38 -4.30 -8.60
N ILE A 68 0.20 -4.71 -9.85
CA ILE A 68 1.30 -4.87 -10.80
C ILE A 68 1.82 -3.50 -11.24
N GLY A 69 0.97 -2.50 -11.38
CA GLY A 69 1.33 -1.14 -11.81
C GLY A 69 0.23 -0.14 -11.50
N THR A 70 0.46 1.15 -11.76
CA THR A 70 -0.57 2.19 -11.70
C THR A 70 -0.79 2.80 -13.08
N HIS A 71 -1.69 3.79 -13.16
CA HIS A 71 -1.88 4.59 -14.36
C HIS A 71 -0.66 5.48 -14.69
N ASP A 72 0.29 5.63 -13.76
CA ASP A 72 1.54 6.38 -13.95
C ASP A 72 2.64 5.54 -14.63
N MET A 73 2.35 4.28 -14.93
CA MET A 73 3.29 3.30 -15.46
C MET A 73 2.79 2.77 -16.81
N PRO A 74 3.69 2.45 -17.77
CA PRO A 74 3.31 1.62 -18.89
C PRO A 74 2.61 0.34 -18.44
N PRO A 75 1.61 -0.15 -19.21
CA PRO A 75 1.03 -1.46 -18.96
C PRO A 75 2.11 -2.54 -18.94
N LEU A 76 1.88 -3.65 -18.24
CA LEU A 76 2.85 -4.75 -18.08
C LEU A 76 3.50 -5.22 -19.40
N LYS A 77 2.76 -5.19 -20.53
CA LYS A 77 3.28 -5.59 -21.84
C LYS A 77 4.34 -4.64 -22.41
N ALA A 78 4.41 -3.41 -21.90
CA ALA A 78 5.30 -2.35 -22.34
C ALA A 78 6.32 -1.95 -21.26
N TRP A 79 6.38 -2.68 -20.16
CA TRP A 79 7.35 -2.51 -19.08
C TRP A 79 8.62 -3.34 -19.33
#